data_AF-A0A094I215-F1
#
_entry.id   AF-A0A094I215-F1
#
_cell.length_a   1.000
_cell.length_b   1.000
_cell.length_c   1.000
_cell.angle_alpha   90.00
_cell.angle_beta   90.00
_cell.angle_gamma   90.00
#
_symmetry.space_group_name_H-M   'P 1'
#
loop_
_entity.id
_entity.type
_entity.pdbx_description
1 polymer ?
#
loop_
_entity_poly.entity_id
_entity_poly.type
_entity_poly.pdbx_seq_one_letter_code
_entity_poly.pdbx_strand_id
1 'polypeptide(L)'
;MTNSSFIEGYSTNGDLHYAPYDNDARVSHAHGWATGPTSALTFFGARLQVTSALGKTWLVQPRLGSLGRVTAGFETSLGEFSASWNSAPTNSITGEFKTPAGTSGTLILPGGNPNLVVSGRQGRRVSPSSTMDGDLVFTDLAGGWYKVCSS
;
A
#
# COMPACT_ATOMS: atom_id res chain seq x y z
N MET A 1 -23.85 -7.70 -18.74
CA MET A 1 -22.59 -7.97 -18.00
C MET A 1 -22.86 -7.82 -16.51
N THR A 2 -22.24 -8.65 -15.66
CA THR A 2 -22.40 -8.60 -14.19
C THR A 2 -21.40 -7.65 -13.51
N ASN A 3 -20.41 -7.13 -14.25
CA ASN A 3 -19.33 -6.26 -13.75
C ASN A 3 -18.58 -6.84 -12.54
N SER A 4 -18.43 -8.16 -12.50
CA SER A 4 -17.82 -8.91 -11.41
C SER A 4 -16.35 -9.27 -11.65
N SER A 5 -15.76 -8.82 -12.76
CA SER A 5 -14.38 -9.06 -13.18
C SER A 5 -13.85 -7.87 -13.99
N PHE A 6 -12.54 -7.78 -14.17
CA PHE A 6 -11.91 -6.73 -14.99
C PHE A 6 -11.89 -7.12 -16.46
N ILE A 7 -12.25 -6.18 -17.32
CA ILE A 7 -12.32 -6.36 -18.77
C ILE A 7 -10.96 -6.18 -19.44
N GLU A 8 -10.73 -6.87 -20.56
CA GLU A 8 -9.52 -6.74 -21.38
C GLU A 8 -9.29 -5.31 -21.88
N GLY A 9 -10.34 -4.65 -22.35
CA GLY A 9 -10.23 -3.28 -22.83
C GLY A 9 -11.61 -2.70 -23.11
N TYR A 10 -11.68 -1.39 -23.10
CA TYR A 10 -12.86 -0.62 -23.45
C TYR A 10 -12.41 0.74 -23.98
N SER A 11 -13.26 1.39 -24.77
CA SER A 11 -12.99 2.72 -25.32
C SER A 11 -12.97 3.77 -24.21
N THR A 12 -12.30 4.90 -24.43
CA THR A 12 -12.23 5.99 -23.45
C THR A 12 -13.60 6.61 -23.11
N ASN A 13 -14.60 6.42 -23.96
CA ASN A 13 -15.99 6.81 -23.74
C ASN A 13 -16.83 5.77 -22.96
N GLY A 14 -16.24 4.61 -22.61
CA GLY A 14 -16.90 3.54 -21.85
C GLY A 14 -17.49 2.41 -22.70
N ASP A 15 -17.44 2.49 -24.03
CA ASP A 15 -17.99 1.44 -24.90
C ASP A 15 -17.17 0.15 -24.83
N LEU A 16 -17.87 -0.98 -24.96
CA LEU A 16 -17.29 -2.33 -25.06
C LEU A 16 -16.63 -2.52 -26.44
N HIS A 17 -15.55 -1.78 -26.68
CA HIS A 17 -14.75 -1.86 -27.88
C HIS A 17 -13.27 -1.81 -27.51
N TYR A 18 -12.48 -2.69 -28.12
CA TYR A 18 -11.03 -2.71 -27.92
C TYR A 18 -10.36 -2.73 -29.29
N ALA A 19 -9.61 -1.67 -29.60
CA ALA A 19 -9.10 -1.36 -30.94
C ALA A 19 -8.40 -2.52 -31.69
N PRO A 20 -7.73 -3.48 -31.03
CA PRO A 20 -7.18 -4.65 -31.71
C PRO A 20 -8.21 -5.65 -32.29
N TYR A 21 -9.50 -5.54 -31.96
CA TYR A 21 -10.55 -6.43 -32.44
C TYR A 21 -11.63 -5.66 -33.23
N ASP A 22 -11.97 -6.18 -34.41
CA ASP A 22 -13.14 -5.73 -35.18
C ASP A 22 -14.46 -6.37 -34.70
N ASN A 23 -14.37 -7.39 -33.82
CA ASN A 23 -15.50 -8.11 -33.27
C ASN A 23 -15.48 -8.06 -31.73
N ASP A 24 -16.28 -7.16 -31.18
CA ASP A 24 -16.34 -6.87 -29.74
C ASP A 24 -16.71 -8.10 -28.88
N ALA A 25 -17.42 -9.08 -29.43
CA ALA A 25 -17.76 -10.31 -28.72
C ALA A 25 -16.52 -11.16 -28.35
N ARG A 26 -15.33 -10.84 -28.89
CA ARG A 26 -14.06 -11.49 -28.53
C ARG A 26 -13.36 -10.86 -27.34
N VAL A 27 -13.78 -9.67 -26.91
CA VAL A 27 -13.18 -8.99 -25.76
C VAL A 27 -13.37 -9.87 -24.53
N SER A 28 -12.28 -10.22 -23.85
CA SER A 28 -12.37 -10.98 -22.61
C SER A 28 -12.98 -10.12 -21.51
N HIS A 29 -14.02 -10.64 -20.87
CA HIS A 29 -14.66 -9.99 -19.72
C HIS A 29 -13.96 -10.30 -18.39
N ALA A 30 -12.88 -11.07 -18.41
CA ALA A 30 -12.09 -11.45 -17.24
C ALA A 30 -10.60 -11.52 -17.62
N HIS A 31 -9.94 -10.36 -17.64
CA HIS A 31 -8.59 -10.22 -18.16
C HIS A 31 -7.62 -9.67 -17.11
N GLY A 32 -6.53 -10.40 -16.87
CA GLY A 32 -5.59 -10.12 -15.78
C GLY A 32 -4.84 -8.80 -15.92
N TRP A 33 -4.51 -8.34 -17.13
CA TRP A 33 -3.77 -7.08 -17.32
C TRP A 33 -4.54 -5.82 -16.88
N ALA A 34 -5.84 -5.94 -16.64
CA ALA A 34 -6.71 -4.84 -16.24
C ALA A 34 -6.83 -4.73 -14.72
N THR A 35 -6.14 -5.60 -13.96
CA THR A 35 -6.07 -5.54 -12.49
C THR A 35 -5.11 -4.45 -11.98
N GLY A 36 -4.72 -3.49 -12.83
CA GLY A 36 -3.88 -2.35 -12.47
C GLY A 36 -4.35 -1.57 -11.24
N PRO A 37 -5.67 -1.32 -11.03
CA PRO A 37 -6.14 -0.68 -9.81
C PRO A 37 -5.76 -1.42 -8.51
N THR A 38 -5.74 -2.75 -8.52
CA THR A 38 -5.36 -3.56 -7.34
C THR A 38 -3.88 -3.35 -6.98
N SER A 39 -2.99 -3.39 -7.98
CA SER A 39 -1.56 -3.16 -7.77
C SER A 39 -1.30 -1.70 -7.40
N ALA A 40 -2.01 -0.75 -8.02
CA ALA A 40 -1.85 0.67 -7.73
C ALA A 40 -2.22 1.02 -6.28
N LEU A 41 -3.36 0.52 -5.80
CA LEU A 41 -3.79 0.74 -4.41
C LEU A 41 -2.85 0.08 -3.39
N THR A 42 -2.29 -1.09 -3.73
CA THR A 42 -1.34 -1.80 -2.86
C THR A 42 0.02 -1.12 -2.81
N PHE A 43 0.62 -0.86 -3.98
CA PHE A 43 2.02 -0.42 -4.09
C PHE A 43 2.19 1.10 -4.05
N PHE A 44 1.14 1.90 -4.27
CA PHE A 44 1.24 3.36 -4.27
C PHE A 44 0.25 4.04 -3.32
N GLY A 45 -0.93 3.46 -3.05
CA GLY A 45 -1.89 3.98 -2.08
C GLY A 45 -1.53 3.63 -0.63
N ALA A 46 -1.69 2.35 -0.28
CA ALA A 46 -1.15 1.80 0.98
C ALA A 46 0.40 1.84 0.99
N ARG A 47 0.99 1.78 -0.21
CA ARG A 47 2.42 1.87 -0.51
C ARG A 47 3.24 0.95 0.38
N LEU A 48 2.88 -0.32 0.28
CA LEU A 48 3.57 -1.48 0.84
C LEU A 48 4.34 -2.15 -0.28
N GLN A 49 5.67 -2.07 -0.26
CA GLN A 49 6.53 -2.53 -1.35
C GLN A 49 7.64 -3.44 -0.83
N VAL A 50 7.94 -4.50 -1.57
CA VAL A 50 9.20 -5.25 -1.40
C VAL A 50 10.30 -4.55 -2.18
N THR A 51 11.49 -4.44 -1.59
CA THR A 51 12.65 -3.77 -2.21
C THR A 51 13.80 -4.73 -2.52
N SER A 52 13.69 -6.00 -2.12
CA SER A 52 14.59 -7.08 -2.51
C SER A 52 13.86 -8.42 -2.59
N ALA A 53 14.58 -9.46 -3.01
CA ALA A 53 14.03 -10.79 -3.26
C ALA A 53 13.17 -11.28 -2.08
N LEU A 54 11.97 -11.77 -2.42
CA LEU A 54 10.97 -12.33 -1.50
C LEU A 54 10.51 -11.36 -0.38
N GLY A 55 10.89 -10.08 -0.43
CA GLY A 55 10.60 -9.12 0.64
C GLY A 55 11.56 -9.19 1.83
N LYS A 56 12.80 -9.67 1.63
CA LYS A 56 13.85 -9.57 2.67
C LYS A 56 14.03 -8.15 3.16
N THR A 57 13.90 -7.19 2.25
CA THR A 57 13.75 -5.78 2.55
C THR A 57 12.46 -5.21 2.01
N TRP A 58 11.91 -4.21 2.70
CA TRP A 58 10.62 -3.59 2.34
C TRP A 58 10.60 -2.08 2.60
N LEU A 59 9.62 -1.42 1.97
CA LEU A 59 9.26 -0.02 2.18
C LEU A 59 7.77 0.06 2.52
N VAL A 60 7.46 0.82 3.56
CA VAL A 60 6.11 1.22 3.92
C VAL A 60 6.04 2.74 3.95
N GLN A 61 5.28 3.34 3.05
CA GLN A 61 5.19 4.81 2.94
C GLN A 61 3.78 5.25 2.51
N PRO A 62 2.78 5.22 3.39
CA PRO A 62 1.39 5.46 3.00
C PRO A 62 1.18 6.81 2.28
N ARG A 63 0.48 6.78 1.14
CA ARG A 63 0.12 7.97 0.32
C ARG A 63 -1.33 7.85 -0.14
N LEU A 64 -2.27 8.17 0.74
CA LEU A 64 -3.70 7.92 0.53
C LEU A 64 -4.35 8.84 -0.51
N GLY A 65 -3.72 9.97 -0.86
CA GLY A 65 -4.37 10.99 -1.69
C GLY A 65 -5.67 11.46 -1.05
N SER A 66 -6.79 11.31 -1.76
CA SER A 66 -8.14 11.63 -1.27
C SER A 66 -8.85 10.47 -0.57
N LEU A 67 -8.21 9.30 -0.42
CA LEU A 67 -8.83 8.15 0.23
C LEU A 67 -8.98 8.39 1.74
N GLY A 68 -10.16 8.07 2.27
CA GLY A 68 -10.42 8.03 3.71
C GLY A 68 -9.69 6.87 4.40
N ARG A 69 -9.60 5.73 3.71
CA ARG A 69 -8.99 4.50 4.20
C ARG A 69 -8.42 3.69 3.04
N VAL A 70 -7.33 2.97 3.28
CA VAL A 70 -6.83 1.91 2.40
C VAL A 70 -6.34 0.74 3.24
N THR A 71 -6.74 -0.48 2.86
CA THR A 71 -6.23 -1.73 3.44
C THR A 71 -5.77 -2.61 2.29
N ALA A 72 -4.53 -3.07 2.35
CA ALA A 72 -3.93 -3.88 1.29
C ALA A 72 -2.91 -4.86 1.87
N GLY A 73 -2.60 -5.90 1.12
CA GLY A 73 -1.60 -6.89 1.51
C GLY A 73 -1.32 -7.89 0.40
N PHE A 74 -0.25 -8.64 0.59
CA PHE A 74 0.17 -9.76 -0.25
C PHE A 74 1.03 -10.71 0.58
N GLU A 75 1.30 -11.88 0.05
CA GLU A 75 2.12 -12.89 0.71
C GLU A 75 3.31 -13.27 -0.17
N THR A 76 4.46 -13.47 0.46
CA THR A 76 5.63 -14.11 -0.16
C THR A 76 5.94 -15.41 0.58
N SER A 77 6.91 -16.19 0.12
CA SER A 77 7.37 -17.38 0.87
C SER A 77 7.98 -17.05 2.25
N LEU A 78 8.25 -15.78 2.56
CA LEU A 78 8.67 -15.34 3.89
C LEU A 78 7.47 -15.07 4.82
N GLY A 79 6.27 -14.89 4.27
CA GLY A 79 5.03 -14.66 5.00
C GLY A 79 4.23 -13.46 4.49
N GLU A 80 3.21 -13.09 5.25
CA GLU A 80 2.27 -12.01 4.95
C GLU A 80 2.89 -10.62 5.14
N PHE A 81 2.62 -9.74 4.17
CA PHE A 81 2.78 -8.30 4.25
C PHE A 81 1.39 -7.67 4.22
N SER A 82 1.06 -6.85 5.19
CA SER A 82 -0.24 -6.16 5.26
C SER A 82 -0.11 -4.75 5.80
N ALA A 83 -0.96 -3.84 5.33
CA ALA A 83 -1.02 -2.46 5.80
C ALA A 83 -2.46 -1.95 5.77
N SER A 84 -2.84 -1.19 6.78
CA SER A 84 -4.15 -0.57 6.93
C SER A 84 -3.98 0.85 7.43
N TRP A 85 -4.48 1.81 6.68
CA TRP A 85 -4.27 3.23 6.92
C TRP A 85 -5.59 4.00 6.87
N ASN A 86 -5.70 5.02 7.71
CA ASN A 86 -6.76 6.01 7.68
C ASN A 86 -6.13 7.40 7.52
N SER A 87 -6.70 8.23 6.66
CA SER A 87 -6.35 9.65 6.61
C SER A 87 -7.02 10.37 7.79
N ALA A 88 -6.31 11.33 8.36
CA ALA A 88 -6.81 12.18 9.42
C ALA A 88 -6.79 13.66 8.99
N PRO A 89 -7.63 14.52 9.60
CA PRO A 89 -7.88 15.90 9.13
C PRO A 89 -6.63 16.79 9.03
N THR A 90 -5.59 16.49 9.80
CA THR A 90 -4.36 17.30 9.90
C THR A 90 -3.24 16.82 8.98
N ASN A 91 -3.57 16.27 7.80
CA ASN A 91 -2.61 15.66 6.88
C ASN A 91 -1.77 14.54 7.55
N SER A 92 -2.35 13.91 8.57
CA SER A 92 -1.74 12.85 9.34
C SER A 92 -2.30 11.50 8.93
N ILE A 93 -1.49 10.45 9.10
CA ILE A 93 -1.86 9.09 8.74
C ILE A 93 -1.75 8.24 10.00
N THR A 94 -2.82 7.52 10.31
CA THR A 94 -2.86 6.53 11.40
C THR A 94 -3.18 5.17 10.85
N GLY A 95 -2.75 4.12 11.54
CA GLY A 95 -2.95 2.77 11.04
C GLY A 95 -1.95 1.79 11.60
N GLU A 96 -1.77 0.71 10.86
CA GLU A 96 -0.90 -0.38 11.22
C GLU A 96 -0.36 -1.08 9.99
N PHE A 97 0.79 -1.70 10.15
CA PHE A 97 1.32 -2.61 9.14
C PHE A 97 2.03 -3.78 9.80
N LYS A 98 2.15 -4.86 9.04
CA LYS A 98 2.81 -6.10 9.43
C LYS A 98 3.68 -6.57 8.29
N THR A 99 4.90 -6.95 8.64
CA THR A 99 5.86 -7.61 7.75
C THR A 99 6.37 -8.89 8.40
N PRO A 100 6.86 -9.87 7.63
CA PRO A 100 7.30 -11.14 8.21
C PRO A 100 8.53 -11.01 9.09
N ALA A 101 8.65 -11.84 10.12
CA ALA A 101 9.84 -11.90 10.98
C ALA A 101 11.10 -12.26 10.15
N GLY A 102 12.25 -11.72 10.53
CA GLY A 102 13.52 -11.94 9.80
C GLY A 102 13.63 -11.16 8.48
N THR A 103 12.74 -10.20 8.25
CA THR A 103 12.88 -9.14 7.24
C THR A 103 13.30 -7.83 7.93
N SER A 104 13.67 -6.80 7.15
CA SER A 104 13.84 -5.45 7.67
C SER A 104 13.41 -4.39 6.67
N GLY A 105 13.19 -3.17 7.09
CA GLY A 105 12.83 -2.14 6.13
C GLY A 105 12.66 -0.75 6.68
N THR A 106 12.13 0.09 5.80
CA THR A 106 11.95 1.51 6.05
C THR A 106 10.48 1.84 6.16
N LEU A 107 10.12 2.58 7.20
CA LEU A 107 8.84 3.26 7.32
C LEU A 107 9.05 4.77 7.10
N ILE A 108 8.25 5.37 6.23
CA ILE A 108 8.25 6.82 6.00
C ILE A 108 6.84 7.35 6.22
N LEU A 109 6.67 8.23 7.19
CA LEU A 109 5.39 8.84 7.54
C LEU A 109 5.40 10.33 7.26
N PRO A 110 4.30 10.93 6.76
CA PRO A 110 4.18 12.38 6.66
C PRO A 110 4.35 13.04 8.03
N GLY A 111 5.38 13.87 8.22
CA GLY A 111 5.77 14.41 9.53
C GLY A 111 5.17 15.79 9.84
N GLY A 112 3.90 15.99 9.47
CA GLY A 112 3.13 17.19 9.85
C GLY A 112 2.47 17.12 11.23
N ASN A 113 2.53 15.96 11.90
CA ASN A 113 1.86 15.76 13.19
C ASN A 113 2.88 15.52 14.32
N PRO A 114 3.07 16.48 15.25
CA PRO A 114 4.01 16.34 16.35
C PRO A 114 3.61 15.25 17.36
N ASN A 115 2.36 14.80 17.32
CA ASN A 115 1.79 13.81 18.21
C ASN A 115 1.81 12.40 17.61
N LEU A 116 2.48 12.19 16.48
CA LEU A 116 2.53 10.87 15.85
C LEU A 116 3.42 9.92 16.66
N VAL A 117 2.85 8.80 17.09
CA VAL A 117 3.54 7.76 17.84
C VAL A 117 3.57 6.48 17.02
N VAL A 118 4.77 5.96 16.81
CA VAL A 118 5.01 4.63 16.24
C VAL A 118 5.34 3.66 17.36
N SER A 119 4.60 2.57 17.45
CA SER A 119 4.81 1.50 18.43
C SER A 119 4.98 0.16 17.74
N GLY A 120 6.02 -0.58 18.11
CA GLY A 120 6.23 -1.96 17.67
C GLY A 120 5.56 -2.97 18.58
N ARG A 121 6.04 -4.22 18.51
CA ARG A 121 5.58 -5.33 19.36
C ARG A 121 5.61 -4.94 20.85
N GLN A 122 4.58 -5.37 21.60
CA GLN A 122 4.39 -5.04 23.03
C GLN A 122 4.23 -3.55 23.35
N GLY A 123 3.92 -2.70 22.35
CA GLY A 123 3.69 -1.26 22.57
C GLY A 123 4.97 -0.46 22.79
N ARG A 124 6.15 -1.05 22.51
CA ARG A 124 7.42 -0.33 22.60
C ARG A 124 7.46 0.78 21.55
N ARG A 125 7.62 2.02 22.01
CA ARG A 125 7.77 3.18 21.11
C ARG A 125 9.05 3.07 20.30
N VAL A 126 8.95 3.50 19.04
CA VAL A 126 10.05 3.57 18.10
C VAL A 126 10.26 5.05 17.74
N SER A 127 11.49 5.53 17.86
CA SER A 127 11.85 6.88 17.45
C SER A 127 12.25 6.91 15.98
N PRO A 128 11.98 8.01 15.25
CA PRO A 128 12.48 8.18 13.89
C PRO A 128 14.02 8.20 13.89
N SER A 129 14.61 7.62 12.84
CA SER A 129 16.05 7.69 12.57
C SER A 129 16.45 9.08 12.07
N SER A 130 15.57 9.72 11.29
CA SER A 130 15.79 11.05 10.73
C SER A 130 14.46 11.69 10.29
N THR A 131 14.55 12.95 9.86
CA THR A 131 13.48 13.67 9.17
C THR A 131 13.98 14.09 7.79
N MET A 132 13.16 13.94 6.75
CA MET A 132 13.51 14.31 5.37
C MET A 132 12.31 14.99 4.72
N ASP A 133 12.47 16.23 4.27
CA ASP A 133 11.40 17.04 3.65
C ASP A 133 10.11 17.11 4.50
N GLY A 134 10.27 17.10 5.82
CA GLY A 134 9.16 17.07 6.76
C GLY A 134 8.53 15.69 6.96
N ASP A 135 8.97 14.62 6.29
CA ASP A 135 8.58 13.24 6.58
C ASP A 135 9.45 12.66 7.71
N LEU A 136 8.85 11.86 8.59
CA LEU A 136 9.53 11.06 9.61
C LEU A 136 10.01 9.74 9.00
N VAL A 137 11.30 9.46 9.10
CA VAL A 137 11.94 8.29 8.51
C VAL A 137 12.42 7.35 9.59
N PHE A 138 12.03 6.08 9.51
CA PHE A 138 12.43 5.00 10.40
C PHE A 138 13.14 3.95 9.56
N THR A 139 14.46 3.83 9.74
CA THR A 139 15.29 2.84 9.04
C THR A 139 15.52 1.61 9.91
N ASP A 140 15.93 0.52 9.27
CA ASP A 140 16.37 -0.71 9.95
C ASP A 140 15.31 -1.30 10.90
N LEU A 141 14.03 -1.07 10.60
CA LEU A 141 12.94 -1.67 11.35
C LEU A 141 12.93 -3.17 11.11
N ALA A 142 12.99 -3.95 12.19
CA ALA A 142 12.84 -5.39 12.12
C ALA A 142 11.44 -5.78 11.61
N GLY A 143 11.35 -6.91 10.93
CA GLY A 143 10.07 -7.47 10.52
C GLY A 143 9.16 -7.74 11.72
N GLY A 144 7.89 -7.35 11.61
CA GLY A 144 6.92 -7.49 12.68
C GLY A 144 5.70 -6.59 12.51
N TRP A 145 4.92 -6.46 13.58
CA TRP A 145 3.74 -5.61 13.63
C TRP A 145 4.07 -4.25 14.24
N TYR A 146 3.55 -3.20 13.60
CA TYR A 146 3.72 -1.81 13.99
C TYR A 146 2.39 -1.08 13.92
N LYS A 147 2.16 -0.19 14.89
CA LYS A 147 1.00 0.70 14.95
C LYS A 147 1.45 2.15 14.94
N VAL A 148 0.71 2.96 14.20
CA VAL A 148 0.89 4.41 14.08
C VAL A 148 -0.39 5.08 14.60
N CYS A 149 -0.26 5.90 15.64
CA CYS A 149 -1.39 6.60 16.27
C CYS A 149 -1.05 8.07 16.48
N SER A 150 -2.06 8.91 16.52
CA SER A 150 -1.93 10.24 17.15
C SER A 150 -2.07 10.06 18.66
N SER A 151 -1.15 10.62 19.44
CA SER A 151 -1.23 10.69 20.91
C SER A 151 -2.30 11.66 21.39
#